data_AF-A0A7V5N2N7-F1
#
_entry.id   AF-A0A7V5N2N7-F1
#
_cell.length_a   1.000
_cell.length_b   1.000
_cell.length_c   1.000
_cell.angle_alpha   90.00
_cell.angle_beta   90.00
_cell.angle_gamma   90.00
#
_symmetry.space_group_name_H-M   'P 1'
#
loop_
_entity.id
_entity.type
_entity.pdbx_description
1 polymer ?
#
loop_
_entity_poly.entity_id
_entity_poly.type
_entity_poly.pdbx_seq_one_letter_code
_entity_poly.pdbx_strand_id
1 'polypeptide(L)'
;MFPLGNLLARACHRPQGVSIFQAGGPMTFCVPRVRVILEPMALARVGSQRTAMESQTMRELFYPKSVVVVGVSTSPTNMARGIVFNLTECRFKGVIYQVGRSGGVFAGRRIYPSVLQVPDELDMAVILTPAPAVPGILEECGQRGIRWAIIESGGFREYGEVGRRIEEEILKVAAKWGIRFVGPNCIGIINMENGFSTPFPPIGRMVKKGDISVVTQSGGVGISVLHLLANEGLGLNKFVSVGNMLDIQTEQYLDFLIQDPGTKYIFLYLEGIRQGRSLMEVAMRSSKPIVAFKANIGRMGKRIASSHSASLSSDDRVVDAAFRQAGIIRVHDATTLGNDLKILRLPPMRGRNLAIMSRSGGHAVIAADACETSGLNLVEFPREFLEQIEAHFRASVIKLTNPLDLGDLFDMEVYAKIIDEILARPEVDGIVFLHTFHAALESQASRELFSRVIRLSQTHDKPVALYVSTE
;
A
#
# COMPACT_ATOMS: atom_id res chain seq x y z
N MET A 1 2.44 -29.64 -36.52
CA MET A 1 2.67 -30.53 -37.68
C MET A 1 3.10 -29.64 -38.84
N PHE A 2 4.30 -29.90 -39.37
CA PHE A 2 5.06 -29.09 -40.36
C PHE A 2 4.42 -29.10 -41.77
N PRO A 3 4.87 -28.22 -42.70
CA PRO A 3 5.95 -28.63 -43.61
C PRO A 3 7.12 -27.64 -43.71
N LEU A 4 8.30 -28.22 -43.95
CA LEU A 4 9.60 -27.60 -44.22
C LEU A 4 9.70 -27.07 -45.67
N GLY A 5 10.57 -26.06 -45.85
CA GLY A 5 11.22 -25.73 -47.11
C GLY A 5 12.58 -25.07 -46.84
N ASN A 6 13.65 -25.87 -46.98
CA ASN A 6 15.05 -25.44 -46.87
C ASN A 6 15.51 -24.71 -48.14
N LEU A 7 16.35 -23.68 -47.99
CA LEU A 7 17.40 -23.38 -48.97
C LEU A 7 18.66 -22.82 -48.25
N LEU A 8 19.71 -23.64 -48.23
CA LEU A 8 21.12 -23.23 -48.12
C LEU A 8 21.50 -22.55 -49.45
N ALA A 9 22.41 -21.58 -49.58
CA ALA A 9 23.83 -21.72 -49.25
C ALA A 9 24.63 -20.40 -49.50
N ARG A 10 25.75 -20.29 -48.74
CA ARG A 10 27.09 -19.75 -49.09
C ARG A 10 27.39 -18.24 -49.11
N ALA A 11 27.93 -17.79 -47.97
CA ALA A 11 29.26 -17.21 -47.74
C ALA A 11 30.14 -16.72 -48.91
N CYS A 12 30.74 -15.53 -48.72
CA CYS A 12 32.08 -15.17 -49.22
C CYS A 12 32.81 -14.16 -48.29
N HIS A 13 33.90 -14.66 -47.70
CA HIS A 13 35.19 -14.07 -47.29
C HIS A 13 35.42 -12.58 -46.90
N ARG A 14 35.93 -12.41 -45.67
CA ARG A 14 36.99 -11.48 -45.17
C ARG A 14 38.37 -11.79 -45.82
N PRO A 15 39.47 -10.99 -45.73
CA PRO A 15 40.01 -10.23 -44.55
C PRO A 15 40.60 -8.83 -44.94
N GLN A 16 41.20 -7.95 -44.13
CA GLN A 16 42.17 -8.01 -43.03
C GLN A 16 42.08 -6.71 -42.18
N GLY A 17 42.36 -6.75 -40.89
CA GLY A 17 43.46 -5.94 -40.35
C GLY A 17 43.37 -5.81 -38.84
N VAL A 18 44.32 -6.44 -38.16
CA VAL A 18 44.55 -6.40 -36.71
C VAL A 18 45.31 -5.12 -36.37
N SER A 19 44.93 -4.44 -35.30
CA SER A 19 45.86 -3.60 -34.52
C SER A 19 45.42 -3.61 -33.06
N ILE A 20 46.26 -4.26 -32.26
CA ILE A 20 46.23 -4.30 -30.80
C ILE A 20 46.82 -2.97 -30.31
N PHE A 21 46.11 -2.24 -29.46
CA PHE A 21 46.73 -1.29 -28.53
C PHE A 21 46.07 -1.42 -27.16
N GLN A 22 46.90 -1.75 -26.17
CA GLN A 22 46.58 -1.85 -24.76
C GLN A 22 47.32 -0.69 -24.06
N ALA A 23 46.58 0.23 -23.45
CA ALA A 23 46.99 1.16 -22.38
C ALA A 23 45.67 1.80 -21.90
N GLY A 24 45.21 1.66 -20.66
CA GLY A 24 45.90 1.97 -19.42
C GLY A 24 45.41 3.35 -18.92
N GLY A 25 44.25 3.40 -18.27
CA GLY A 25 43.72 4.61 -17.62
C GLY A 25 42.33 4.39 -17.00
N PRO A 26 42.06 4.82 -15.75
CA PRO A 26 40.77 4.62 -15.12
C PRO A 26 39.72 5.57 -15.73
N MET A 27 38.67 5.01 -16.33
CA MET A 27 37.49 5.78 -16.72
C MET A 27 36.78 6.28 -15.46
N THR A 28 36.89 7.57 -15.21
CA THR A 28 36.13 8.26 -14.16
C THR A 28 34.68 8.36 -14.62
N PHE A 29 33.80 7.50 -14.09
CA PHE A 29 32.36 7.66 -14.25
C PHE A 29 31.92 8.89 -13.44
N CYS A 30 31.71 10.01 -14.12
CA CYS A 30 31.11 11.19 -13.54
C CYS A 30 29.61 10.93 -13.32
N VAL A 31 29.24 10.42 -12.14
CA VAL A 31 27.83 10.33 -11.73
C VAL A 31 27.39 11.73 -11.28
N PRO A 32 26.47 12.41 -11.99
CA PRO A 32 25.97 13.69 -11.51
C PRO A 32 25.22 13.45 -10.19
N ARG A 33 25.76 13.96 -9.08
CA ARG A 33 25.03 14.11 -7.82
C ARG A 33 23.93 15.14 -8.06
N VAL A 34 22.72 14.68 -8.37
CA VAL A 34 21.53 15.52 -8.37
C VAL A 34 21.21 15.86 -6.91
N ARG A 35 21.76 16.99 -6.44
CA ARG A 35 21.39 17.57 -5.15
C ARG A 35 20.18 18.45 -5.43
N VAL A 36 18.98 17.94 -5.15
CA VAL A 36 17.79 18.80 -5.09
C VAL A 36 17.95 19.64 -3.82
N ILE A 37 18.45 20.87 -3.98
CA ILE A 37 18.54 21.85 -2.91
C ILE A 37 17.11 22.36 -2.68
N LEU A 38 16.44 21.81 -1.68
CA LEU A 38 15.29 22.45 -1.08
C LEU A 38 15.86 23.34 0.03
N GLU A 39 15.88 24.65 -0.21
CA GLU A 39 16.26 25.59 0.84
C GLU A 39 15.34 25.39 2.06
N PRO A 40 15.88 25.44 3.29
CA PRO A 40 15.06 25.40 4.48
C PRO A 40 14.22 26.69 4.54
N MET A 41 12.99 26.64 4.03
CA MET A 41 12.02 27.69 4.36
C MET A 41 11.70 27.56 5.84
N ALA A 42 11.86 28.67 6.55
CA ALA A 42 11.24 28.90 7.84
C ALA A 42 9.80 28.38 7.79
N LEU A 43 9.41 27.55 8.78
CA LEU A 43 8.02 27.15 8.99
C LEU A 43 7.18 28.42 9.17
N ALA A 44 6.70 28.95 8.05
CA ALA A 44 5.76 30.05 8.05
C ALA A 44 4.46 29.50 8.66
N ARG A 45 4.11 29.98 9.85
CA ARG A 45 2.84 29.74 10.56
C ARG A 45 1.60 30.18 9.76
N VAL A 46 1.75 30.57 8.50
CA VAL A 46 0.70 31.02 7.57
C VAL A 46 -0.04 29.83 6.93
N GLY A 47 0.47 28.59 7.07
CA GLY A 47 -0.14 27.38 6.50
C GLY A 47 -1.08 26.56 7.40
N SER A 48 -1.11 26.78 8.72
CA SER A 48 -1.75 25.82 9.66
C SER A 48 -3.28 25.91 9.73
N GLN A 49 -3.87 27.09 9.50
CA GLN A 49 -5.33 27.26 9.51
C GLN A 49 -5.98 26.76 8.21
N ARG A 50 -5.32 26.95 7.07
CA ARG A 50 -5.81 26.50 5.76
C ARG A 50 -5.80 24.97 5.64
N THR A 51 -4.72 24.33 6.12
CA THR A 51 -4.60 22.87 6.21
C THR A 51 -5.60 22.26 7.21
N ALA A 52 -5.86 22.89 8.35
CA ALA A 52 -6.87 22.40 9.30
C ALA A 52 -8.29 22.44 8.72
N MET A 53 -8.67 23.52 8.03
CA MET A 53 -9.96 23.65 7.36
C MET A 53 -10.10 22.69 6.17
N GLU A 54 -9.04 22.47 5.40
CA GLU A 54 -9.00 21.47 4.32
C GLU A 54 -9.08 20.04 4.88
N SER A 55 -8.44 19.76 6.01
CA SER A 55 -8.51 18.46 6.69
C SER A 55 -9.89 18.18 7.28
N GLN A 56 -10.55 19.20 7.85
CA GLN A 56 -11.93 19.10 8.32
C GLN A 56 -12.91 18.88 7.16
N THR A 57 -12.68 19.55 6.04
CA THR A 57 -13.42 19.34 4.78
C THR A 57 -13.24 17.89 4.29
N MET A 58 -12.00 17.38 4.20
CA MET A 58 -11.73 15.99 3.78
C MET A 58 -12.33 14.93 4.71
N ARG A 59 -12.62 15.24 5.98
CA ARG A 59 -13.29 14.31 6.89
C ARG A 59 -14.71 13.97 6.40
N GLU A 60 -15.43 14.92 5.82
CA GLU A 60 -16.80 14.72 5.33
C GLU A 60 -16.84 13.67 4.20
N LEU A 61 -15.80 13.60 3.38
CA LEU A 61 -15.64 12.58 2.34
C LEU A 61 -15.65 11.14 2.91
N PHE A 62 -15.00 10.93 4.06
CA PHE A 62 -14.88 9.60 4.68
C PHE A 62 -16.00 9.28 5.67
N TYR A 63 -16.71 10.30 6.17
CA TYR A 63 -17.73 10.16 7.21
C TYR A 63 -19.11 10.72 6.83
N PRO A 64 -19.68 10.34 5.67
CA PRO A 64 -21.04 10.75 5.32
C PRO A 64 -22.06 10.09 6.25
N LYS A 65 -23.17 10.79 6.53
CA LYS A 65 -24.34 10.30 7.26
C LYS A 65 -25.45 9.85 6.31
N SER A 66 -25.47 10.34 5.07
CA SER A 66 -26.35 9.86 4.01
C SER A 66 -25.61 9.74 2.68
N VAL A 67 -25.94 8.71 1.89
CA VAL A 67 -25.37 8.49 0.57
C VAL A 67 -26.46 8.17 -0.44
N VAL A 68 -26.41 8.80 -1.61
CA VAL A 68 -27.21 8.42 -2.77
C VAL A 68 -26.35 7.68 -3.78
N VAL A 69 -26.73 6.45 -4.12
CA VAL A 69 -26.07 5.67 -5.18
C VAL A 69 -26.85 5.89 -6.48
N VAL A 70 -26.20 6.53 -7.45
CA VAL A 70 -26.77 6.90 -8.74
C VAL A 70 -26.34 5.91 -9.83
N GLY A 71 -27.31 5.43 -10.59
CA GLY A 71 -27.12 4.42 -11.64
C GLY A 71 -27.66 3.04 -11.27
N VAL A 72 -28.39 2.93 -10.16
CA VAL A 72 -28.99 1.66 -9.71
C VAL A 72 -30.18 1.30 -10.57
N SER A 73 -30.32 0.02 -10.93
CA SER A 73 -31.54 -0.50 -11.57
C SER A 73 -31.89 -1.88 -11.04
N THR A 74 -33.08 -2.37 -11.37
CA THR A 74 -33.53 -3.72 -10.99
C THR A 74 -32.83 -4.83 -11.78
N SER A 75 -32.05 -4.49 -12.81
CA SER A 75 -31.34 -5.48 -13.64
C SER A 75 -30.34 -6.29 -12.79
N PRO A 76 -30.32 -7.64 -12.92
CA PRO A 76 -29.32 -8.52 -12.29
C PRO A 76 -27.87 -8.14 -12.60
N THR A 77 -27.60 -7.54 -13.76
CA THR A 77 -26.25 -7.20 -14.23
C THR A 77 -25.83 -5.75 -13.92
N ASN A 78 -26.67 -4.97 -13.26
CA ASN A 78 -26.35 -3.58 -12.93
C ASN A 78 -25.24 -3.50 -11.87
N MET A 79 -24.09 -2.93 -12.23
CA MET A 79 -22.91 -2.85 -11.35
C MET A 79 -23.13 -1.96 -10.12
N ALA A 80 -23.97 -0.91 -10.21
CA ALA A 80 -24.24 0.01 -9.10
C ALA A 80 -24.98 -0.68 -7.93
N ARG A 81 -25.63 -1.83 -8.18
CA ARG A 81 -26.15 -2.68 -7.09
C ARG A 81 -25.06 -3.19 -6.16
N GLY A 82 -23.85 -3.43 -6.67
CA GLY A 82 -22.70 -3.86 -5.87
C GLY A 82 -22.30 -2.83 -4.82
N ILE A 83 -22.40 -1.55 -5.13
CA ILE A 83 -22.17 -0.43 -4.21
C ILE A 83 -23.17 -0.49 -3.04
N VAL A 84 -24.46 -0.62 -3.35
CA VAL A 84 -25.53 -0.74 -2.34
C VAL A 84 -25.36 -1.99 -1.48
N PHE A 85 -24.95 -3.12 -2.09
CA PHE A 85 -24.64 -4.34 -1.36
C PHE A 85 -23.46 -4.14 -0.40
N ASN A 86 -22.35 -3.57 -0.85
CA ASN A 86 -21.17 -3.33 0.00
C ASN A 86 -21.49 -2.38 1.16
N LEU A 87 -22.22 -1.29 0.93
CA LEU A 87 -22.69 -0.40 2.01
C LEU A 87 -23.52 -1.16 3.05
N THR A 88 -24.36 -2.10 2.60
CA THR A 88 -25.19 -2.92 3.49
C THR A 88 -24.36 -3.96 4.25
N GLU A 89 -23.50 -4.71 3.56
CA GLU A 89 -22.68 -5.78 4.14
C GLU A 89 -21.62 -5.27 5.11
N CYS A 90 -21.03 -4.11 4.81
CA CYS A 90 -20.09 -3.41 5.68
C CYS A 90 -20.79 -2.65 6.82
N ARG A 91 -22.12 -2.73 6.92
CA ARG A 91 -22.93 -2.10 7.97
C ARG A 91 -22.71 -0.59 8.04
N PHE A 92 -22.84 0.09 6.91
CA PHE A 92 -22.78 1.54 6.85
C PHE A 92 -23.74 2.14 7.88
N LYS A 93 -23.21 3.03 8.73
CA LYS A 93 -23.96 3.65 9.83
C LYS A 93 -24.94 4.74 9.37
N GLY A 94 -24.80 5.22 8.14
CA GLY A 94 -25.66 6.22 7.55
C GLY A 94 -26.83 5.65 6.74
N VAL A 95 -27.58 6.54 6.09
CA VAL A 95 -28.74 6.18 5.27
C VAL A 95 -28.34 5.98 3.80
N ILE A 96 -28.91 4.96 3.16
CA ILE A 96 -28.62 4.60 1.77
C ILE A 96 -29.84 4.90 0.90
N TYR A 97 -29.69 5.81 -0.06
CA TYR A 97 -30.66 6.10 -1.12
C TYR A 97 -30.16 5.55 -2.46
N GLN A 98 -31.10 5.28 -3.37
CA GLN A 98 -30.81 4.73 -4.68
C GLN A 98 -31.49 5.57 -5.74
N VAL A 99 -30.79 5.89 -6.82
CA VAL A 99 -31.31 6.64 -7.95
C VAL A 99 -31.04 5.91 -9.25
N GLY A 100 -32.06 5.85 -10.10
CA GLY A 100 -32.00 5.24 -11.42
C GLY A 100 -33.23 5.57 -12.26
N ARG A 101 -33.02 5.88 -13.54
CA ARG A 101 -34.06 6.42 -14.44
C ARG A 101 -35.34 5.58 -14.49
N SER A 102 -35.23 4.26 -14.41
CA SER A 102 -36.37 3.34 -14.48
C SER A 102 -37.14 3.19 -13.16
N GLY A 103 -36.63 3.75 -12.05
CA GLY A 103 -37.18 3.53 -10.72
C GLY A 103 -37.17 2.05 -10.31
N GLY A 104 -38.01 1.70 -9.34
CA GLY A 104 -38.18 0.33 -8.84
C GLY A 104 -37.80 0.15 -7.38
N VAL A 105 -37.53 -1.10 -6.99
CA VAL A 105 -37.13 -1.47 -5.63
C VAL A 105 -35.95 -2.43 -5.70
N PHE A 106 -34.91 -2.19 -4.92
CA PHE A 106 -33.77 -3.08 -4.78
C PHE A 106 -33.26 -3.07 -3.32
N ALA A 107 -32.89 -4.26 -2.82
CA ALA A 107 -32.46 -4.47 -1.42
C ALA A 107 -33.43 -3.84 -0.39
N GLY A 108 -34.74 -4.02 -0.63
CA GLY A 108 -35.80 -3.50 0.24
C GLY A 108 -35.98 -1.98 0.26
N ARG A 109 -35.33 -1.24 -0.67
CA ARG A 109 -35.36 0.22 -0.72
C ARG A 109 -35.80 0.71 -2.10
N ARG A 110 -36.47 1.86 -2.12
CA ARG A 110 -36.94 2.51 -3.36
C ARG A 110 -35.77 3.04 -4.17
N ILE A 111 -35.86 2.86 -5.49
CA ILE A 111 -35.02 3.54 -6.48
C ILE A 111 -35.79 4.77 -6.97
N TYR A 112 -35.27 5.96 -6.68
CA TYR A 112 -35.84 7.23 -7.12
C TYR A 112 -35.45 7.53 -8.57
N PRO A 113 -36.33 8.13 -9.40
CA PRO A 113 -36.01 8.46 -10.79
C PRO A 113 -34.89 9.50 -10.96
N SER A 114 -34.73 10.40 -9.99
CA SER A 114 -33.71 11.47 -10.00
C SER A 114 -33.25 11.80 -8.57
N VAL A 115 -32.09 12.45 -8.45
CA VAL A 115 -31.56 12.88 -7.13
C VAL A 115 -32.48 13.94 -6.51
N LEU A 116 -33.12 14.75 -7.34
CA LEU A 116 -34.07 15.79 -6.93
C LEU A 116 -35.32 15.24 -6.20
N GLN A 117 -35.66 13.96 -6.42
CA GLN A 117 -36.84 13.33 -5.83
C GLN A 117 -36.57 12.62 -4.49
N VAL A 118 -35.31 12.58 -4.05
CA VAL A 118 -34.98 12.02 -2.74
C VAL A 118 -35.49 12.99 -1.67
N PRO A 119 -36.31 12.54 -0.70
CA PRO A 119 -36.99 13.43 0.24
C PRO A 119 -36.02 14.10 1.23
N ASP A 120 -34.98 13.37 1.64
CA ASP A 120 -34.09 13.76 2.72
C ASP A 120 -32.83 14.48 2.23
N GLU A 121 -32.14 15.16 3.13
CA GLU A 121 -30.85 15.78 2.86
C GLU A 121 -29.76 14.74 2.59
N LEU A 122 -28.87 15.05 1.65
CA LEU A 122 -27.87 14.15 1.12
C LEU A 122 -26.46 14.72 1.33
N ASP A 123 -25.58 13.96 1.96
CA ASP A 123 -24.18 14.38 2.16
C ASP A 123 -23.31 14.03 0.95
N MET A 124 -23.56 12.88 0.33
CA MET A 124 -22.67 12.24 -0.63
C MET A 124 -23.43 11.62 -1.81
N ALA A 125 -22.90 11.78 -3.03
CA ALA A 125 -23.34 11.03 -4.21
C ALA A 125 -22.26 10.03 -4.66
N VAL A 126 -22.64 8.78 -4.92
CA VAL A 126 -21.78 7.78 -5.58
C VAL A 126 -22.36 7.49 -6.96
N ILE A 127 -21.62 7.83 -8.01
CA ILE A 127 -22.12 7.87 -9.38
C ILE A 127 -21.46 6.76 -10.20
N LEU A 128 -22.28 5.83 -10.69
CA LEU A 128 -21.87 4.79 -11.63
C LEU A 128 -22.87 4.74 -12.80
N THR A 129 -22.70 5.69 -13.73
CA THR A 129 -23.50 5.84 -14.96
C THR A 129 -22.60 6.05 -16.18
N PRO A 130 -23.08 5.94 -17.43
CA PRO A 130 -22.29 6.33 -18.60
C PRO A 130 -21.75 7.77 -18.47
N ALA A 131 -20.50 8.00 -18.86
CA ALA A 131 -19.81 9.29 -18.69
C ALA A 131 -20.62 10.52 -19.15
N PRO A 132 -21.32 10.51 -20.31
CA PRO A 132 -22.10 11.67 -20.77
C PRO A 132 -23.24 12.09 -19.83
N ALA A 133 -23.71 11.22 -18.94
CA ALA A 133 -24.76 11.55 -17.99
C ALA A 133 -24.23 12.23 -16.72
N VAL A 134 -22.93 12.11 -16.42
CA VAL A 134 -22.33 12.55 -15.16
C VAL A 134 -22.47 14.06 -14.92
N PRO A 135 -22.22 14.97 -15.90
CA PRO A 135 -22.41 16.40 -15.68
C PRO A 135 -23.84 16.77 -15.24
N GLY A 136 -24.86 16.16 -15.87
CA GLY A 136 -26.26 16.39 -15.51
C GLY A 136 -26.62 15.87 -14.12
N ILE A 137 -26.05 14.72 -13.73
CA ILE A 137 -26.23 14.19 -12.36
C ILE A 137 -25.57 15.10 -11.33
N LEU A 138 -24.37 15.61 -11.59
CA LEU A 138 -23.69 16.56 -10.70
C LEU A 138 -24.47 17.88 -10.56
N GLU A 139 -25.13 18.32 -11.62
CA GLU A 139 -26.03 19.49 -11.57
C GLU A 139 -27.21 19.23 -10.63
N GLU A 140 -27.86 18.06 -10.70
CA GLU A 140 -28.91 17.67 -9.73
C GLU A 140 -28.37 17.57 -8.30
N CYS A 141 -27.18 16.99 -8.12
CA CYS A 141 -26.53 16.90 -6.81
C CYS A 141 -26.29 18.29 -6.22
N GLY A 142 -25.78 19.23 -7.01
CA GLY A 142 -25.55 20.61 -6.60
C GLY A 142 -26.84 21.33 -6.20
N GLN A 143 -27.92 21.14 -6.96
CA GLN A 143 -29.26 21.66 -6.63
C GLN A 143 -29.80 21.11 -5.30
N ARG A 144 -29.43 19.88 -4.93
CA ARG A 144 -29.76 19.26 -3.63
C ARG A 144 -28.77 19.59 -2.52
N GLY A 145 -27.80 20.46 -2.77
CA GLY A 145 -26.81 20.89 -1.77
C GLY A 145 -25.71 19.86 -1.47
N ILE A 146 -25.63 18.76 -2.24
CA ILE A 146 -24.55 17.77 -2.08
C ILE A 146 -23.23 18.44 -2.45
N ARG A 147 -22.22 18.32 -1.58
CA ARG A 147 -20.88 18.91 -1.79
C ARG A 147 -19.81 17.87 -2.10
N TRP A 148 -20.13 16.59 -1.96
CA TRP A 148 -19.19 15.50 -2.21
C TRP A 148 -19.74 14.47 -3.18
N ALA A 149 -18.89 14.04 -4.12
CA ALA A 149 -19.21 12.96 -5.03
C ALA A 149 -18.05 11.96 -5.18
N ILE A 150 -18.39 10.71 -5.48
CA ILE A 150 -17.47 9.67 -5.94
C ILE A 150 -17.92 9.26 -7.33
N ILE A 151 -17.10 9.52 -8.34
CA ILE A 151 -17.42 9.23 -9.74
C ILE A 151 -16.67 7.95 -10.12
N GLU A 152 -17.35 6.81 -10.02
CA GLU A 152 -16.78 5.50 -10.36
C GLU A 152 -16.79 5.23 -11.87
N SER A 153 -17.65 5.93 -12.61
CA SER A 153 -17.75 5.88 -14.06
C SER A 153 -16.39 6.01 -14.76
N GLY A 154 -16.14 5.16 -15.76
CA GLY A 154 -15.12 5.39 -16.80
C GLY A 154 -15.74 6.00 -18.06
N GLY A 155 -14.92 6.29 -19.08
CA GLY A 155 -15.34 6.91 -20.34
C GLY A 155 -14.84 8.35 -20.53
N PHE A 156 -13.80 8.75 -19.79
CA PHE A 156 -13.27 10.10 -19.75
C PHE A 156 -11.99 10.21 -20.59
N ARG A 157 -10.99 10.99 -20.17
CA ARG A 157 -9.78 11.24 -20.97
C ARG A 157 -9.04 9.99 -21.43
N GLU A 158 -9.18 8.88 -20.70
CA GLU A 158 -8.63 7.57 -21.06
C GLU A 158 -9.21 6.99 -22.35
N TYR A 159 -10.33 7.53 -22.85
CA TYR A 159 -10.95 7.21 -24.14
C TYR A 159 -10.81 8.34 -25.19
N GLY A 160 -9.96 9.34 -24.93
CA GLY A 160 -9.60 10.40 -25.89
C GLY A 160 -10.38 11.70 -25.74
N GLU A 161 -10.45 12.47 -26.83
CA GLU A 161 -10.86 13.88 -26.82
C GLU A 161 -12.32 14.11 -26.41
N VAL A 162 -13.23 13.20 -26.77
CA VAL A 162 -14.64 13.28 -26.36
C VAL A 162 -14.74 13.19 -24.84
N GLY A 163 -14.05 12.22 -24.24
CA GLY A 163 -14.04 12.07 -22.79
C GLY A 163 -13.35 13.23 -22.06
N ARG A 164 -12.32 13.85 -22.67
CA ARG A 164 -11.69 15.07 -22.16
C ARG A 164 -12.69 16.24 -22.06
N ARG A 165 -13.57 16.41 -23.05
CA ARG A 165 -14.62 17.44 -23.01
C ARG A 165 -15.62 17.19 -21.89
N ILE A 166 -15.95 15.93 -21.60
CA ILE A 166 -16.82 15.59 -20.46
C ILE A 166 -16.12 15.93 -19.13
N GLU A 167 -14.81 15.67 -19.00
CA GLU A 167 -14.05 16.10 -17.81
C GLU A 167 -14.10 17.64 -17.62
N GLU A 168 -13.99 18.41 -18.70
CA GLU A 168 -14.12 19.88 -18.66
C GLU A 168 -15.52 20.32 -18.19
N GLU A 169 -16.58 19.63 -18.62
CA GLU A 169 -17.95 19.89 -18.16
C GLU A 169 -18.14 19.53 -16.69
N ILE A 170 -17.60 18.38 -16.24
CA ILE A 170 -17.61 17.99 -14.82
C ILE A 170 -16.95 19.08 -13.97
N LEU A 171 -15.78 19.57 -14.36
CA LEU A 171 -15.08 20.62 -13.63
C LEU A 171 -15.90 21.93 -13.57
N LYS A 172 -16.56 22.32 -14.67
CA LYS A 172 -17.44 23.50 -14.70
C LYS A 172 -18.62 23.37 -13.73
N VAL A 173 -19.32 22.23 -13.75
CA VAL A 173 -20.47 21.98 -12.87
C VAL A 173 -20.02 21.88 -11.41
N ALA A 174 -18.93 21.16 -11.14
CA ALA A 174 -18.37 21.03 -9.81
C ALA A 174 -17.99 22.41 -9.23
N ALA A 175 -17.33 23.26 -10.02
CA ALA A 175 -17.00 24.62 -9.60
C ALA A 175 -18.24 25.49 -9.33
N LYS A 176 -19.26 25.41 -10.20
CA LYS A 176 -20.53 26.14 -10.06
C LYS A 176 -21.21 25.86 -8.71
N TRP A 177 -21.25 24.59 -8.30
CA TRP A 177 -21.95 24.16 -7.09
C TRP A 177 -21.03 23.97 -5.88
N GLY A 178 -19.72 24.17 -6.05
CA GLY A 178 -18.71 23.90 -5.03
C GLY A 178 -18.68 22.43 -4.59
N ILE A 179 -18.91 21.52 -5.55
CA ILE A 179 -18.79 20.07 -5.35
C ILE A 179 -17.31 19.69 -5.46
N ARG A 180 -16.84 18.88 -4.50
CA ARG A 180 -15.56 18.18 -4.55
C ARG A 180 -15.80 16.70 -4.86
N PHE A 181 -14.88 16.04 -5.55
CA PHE A 181 -15.09 14.65 -5.95
C PHE A 181 -13.84 13.78 -6.07
N VAL A 182 -14.05 12.48 -5.91
CA VAL A 182 -13.08 11.42 -6.17
C VAL A 182 -13.26 10.88 -7.58
N GLY A 183 -12.14 10.57 -8.25
CA GLY A 183 -12.13 10.06 -9.61
C GLY A 183 -12.01 11.15 -10.68
N PRO A 184 -12.66 11.00 -11.85
CA PRO A 184 -13.50 9.86 -12.23
C PRO A 184 -12.68 8.58 -12.46
N ASN A 185 -13.31 7.53 -12.99
CA ASN A 185 -12.69 6.25 -13.34
C ASN A 185 -11.98 5.61 -12.15
N CYS A 186 -12.74 5.39 -11.08
CA CYS A 186 -12.24 4.87 -9.82
C CYS A 186 -13.13 3.74 -9.29
N ILE A 187 -12.66 3.07 -8.24
CA ILE A 187 -13.44 2.07 -7.49
C ILE A 187 -14.04 2.68 -6.21
N GLY A 188 -13.80 3.97 -5.91
CA GLY A 188 -14.38 4.62 -4.74
C GLY A 188 -13.64 4.38 -3.43
N ILE A 189 -14.37 4.40 -2.31
CA ILE A 189 -13.83 4.55 -0.95
C ILE A 189 -14.30 3.44 -0.02
N ILE A 190 -13.42 3.00 0.88
CA ILE A 190 -13.78 2.22 2.07
C ILE A 190 -13.33 2.97 3.33
N ASN A 191 -14.21 3.08 4.32
CA ASN A 191 -13.90 3.47 5.68
C ASN A 191 -14.45 2.41 6.65
N MET A 192 -13.54 1.67 7.28
CA MET A 192 -13.89 0.55 8.15
C MET A 192 -14.45 1.00 9.51
N GLU A 193 -14.40 2.30 9.85
CA GLU A 193 -14.88 2.83 11.13
C GLU A 193 -16.38 3.08 11.16
N ASN A 194 -16.98 3.38 10.00
CA ASN A 194 -18.40 3.66 9.83
C ASN A 194 -19.10 2.75 8.81
N GLY A 195 -18.37 1.80 8.20
CA GLY A 195 -18.92 0.87 7.22
C GLY A 195 -19.18 1.49 5.85
N PHE A 196 -18.66 2.70 5.58
CA PHE A 196 -18.82 3.37 4.29
C PHE A 196 -17.93 2.68 3.25
N SER A 197 -18.53 1.80 2.43
CA SER A 197 -17.83 0.99 1.43
C SER A 197 -18.55 1.11 0.10
N THR A 198 -17.98 1.89 -0.82
CA THR A 198 -18.58 2.19 -2.12
C THR A 198 -18.10 1.38 -3.32
N PRO A 199 -17.05 0.53 -3.30
CA PRO A 199 -16.68 -0.25 -4.48
C PRO A 199 -17.86 -0.95 -5.16
N PHE A 200 -17.94 -0.88 -6.48
CA PHE A 200 -18.92 -1.67 -7.23
C PHE A 200 -18.64 -3.19 -7.23
N PRO A 201 -17.39 -3.71 -7.23
CA PRO A 201 -17.16 -5.14 -7.07
C PRO A 201 -17.51 -5.55 -5.63
N PRO A 202 -18.10 -6.74 -5.39
CA PRO A 202 -18.31 -7.23 -4.04
C PRO A 202 -16.98 -7.34 -3.28
N ILE A 203 -16.84 -6.56 -2.20
CA ILE A 203 -15.68 -6.63 -1.31
C ILE A 203 -16.01 -7.48 -0.08
N GLY A 204 -17.29 -7.48 0.33
CA GLY A 204 -17.77 -8.26 1.47
C GLY A 204 -17.01 -7.96 2.77
N ARG A 205 -16.83 -9.01 3.59
CA ARG A 205 -16.02 -8.95 4.83
C ARG A 205 -14.59 -9.47 4.64
N MET A 206 -14.07 -9.36 3.42
CA MET A 206 -12.77 -9.91 3.05
C MET A 206 -11.64 -9.36 3.91
N VAL A 207 -11.57 -8.04 4.06
CA VAL A 207 -10.54 -7.38 4.88
C VAL A 207 -11.11 -7.00 6.24
N LYS A 208 -10.39 -7.31 7.31
CA LYS A 208 -10.78 -6.92 8.68
C LYS A 208 -10.46 -5.45 8.92
N LYS A 209 -11.17 -4.84 9.89
CA LYS A 209 -10.81 -3.51 10.39
C LYS A 209 -9.41 -3.56 11.01
N GLY A 210 -8.58 -2.58 10.69
CA GLY A 210 -7.26 -2.36 11.27
C GLY A 210 -6.85 -0.90 11.12
N ASP A 211 -5.56 -0.68 10.87
CA ASP A 211 -4.89 0.61 10.99
C ASP A 211 -4.10 1.01 9.72
N ILE A 212 -4.18 0.21 8.64
CA ILE A 212 -3.54 0.53 7.35
C ILE A 212 -4.48 1.34 6.49
N SER A 213 -4.01 2.47 5.95
CA SER A 213 -4.73 3.21 4.93
C SER A 213 -4.06 3.14 3.57
N VAL A 214 -4.87 3.00 2.53
CA VAL A 214 -4.42 2.78 1.15
C VAL A 214 -4.95 3.90 0.25
N VAL A 215 -4.07 4.50 -0.53
CA VAL A 215 -4.42 5.39 -1.65
C VAL A 215 -3.86 4.78 -2.93
N THR A 216 -4.70 4.55 -3.93
CA THR A 216 -4.30 3.89 -5.18
C THR A 216 -4.84 4.59 -6.41
N GLN A 217 -3.95 4.84 -7.38
CA GLN A 217 -4.32 5.36 -8.69
C GLN A 217 -4.89 4.28 -9.62
N SER A 218 -4.72 2.99 -9.28
CA SER A 218 -5.26 1.87 -10.05
C SER A 218 -6.32 1.11 -9.26
N GLY A 219 -7.51 0.97 -9.84
CA GLY A 219 -8.59 0.19 -9.26
C GLY A 219 -8.22 -1.29 -9.09
N GLY A 220 -7.75 -1.94 -10.17
CA GLY A 220 -7.38 -3.35 -10.16
C GLY A 220 -6.27 -3.66 -9.15
N VAL A 221 -5.21 -2.85 -9.10
CA VAL A 221 -4.15 -3.00 -8.10
C VAL A 221 -4.69 -2.74 -6.69
N GLY A 222 -5.61 -1.78 -6.53
CA GLY A 222 -6.30 -1.55 -5.27
C GLY A 222 -7.00 -2.79 -4.71
N ILE A 223 -7.74 -3.50 -5.56
CA ILE A 223 -8.39 -4.77 -5.17
C ILE A 223 -7.34 -5.85 -4.83
N SER A 224 -6.26 -5.95 -5.60
CA SER A 224 -5.16 -6.88 -5.27
C SER A 224 -4.50 -6.57 -3.93
N VAL A 225 -4.36 -5.30 -3.58
CA VAL A 225 -3.84 -4.87 -2.27
C VAL A 225 -4.81 -5.25 -1.16
N LEU A 226 -6.12 -5.09 -1.35
CA LEU A 226 -7.11 -5.55 -0.37
C LEU A 226 -7.02 -7.07 -0.15
N HIS A 227 -6.85 -7.87 -1.21
CA HIS A 227 -6.59 -9.31 -1.10
C HIS A 227 -5.29 -9.61 -0.35
N LEU A 228 -4.20 -8.90 -0.66
CA LEU A 228 -2.93 -9.04 0.06
C LEU A 228 -3.13 -8.78 1.55
N LEU A 229 -3.79 -7.68 1.93
CA LEU A 229 -4.04 -7.37 3.34
C LEU A 229 -4.83 -8.51 4.03
N ALA A 230 -5.89 -9.02 3.40
CA ALA A 230 -6.66 -10.14 3.93
C ALA A 230 -5.81 -11.41 4.13
N ASN A 231 -5.04 -11.79 3.11
CA ASN A 231 -4.22 -13.00 3.12
C ASN A 231 -3.07 -12.90 4.14
N GLU A 232 -2.52 -11.70 4.33
CA GLU A 232 -1.42 -11.44 5.25
C GLU A 232 -1.89 -11.17 6.69
N GLY A 233 -3.19 -11.26 6.96
CA GLY A 233 -3.78 -10.99 8.28
C GLY A 233 -3.71 -9.52 8.70
N LEU A 234 -3.52 -8.61 7.74
CA LEU A 234 -3.41 -7.17 7.94
C LEU A 234 -4.78 -6.50 7.79
N GLY A 235 -5.09 -5.60 8.73
CA GLY A 235 -6.38 -4.91 8.74
C GLY A 235 -6.36 -3.55 8.03
N LEU A 236 -7.45 -3.23 7.33
CA LEU A 236 -7.67 -1.96 6.66
C LEU A 236 -8.34 -0.96 7.61
N ASN A 237 -7.90 0.29 7.59
CA ASN A 237 -8.61 1.43 8.15
C ASN A 237 -9.42 2.15 7.06
N LYS A 238 -8.73 2.65 6.02
CA LYS A 238 -9.33 3.41 4.92
C LYS A 238 -8.73 3.04 3.57
N PHE A 239 -9.53 3.01 2.53
CA PHE A 239 -9.09 2.78 1.16
C PHE A 239 -9.67 3.86 0.26
N VAL A 240 -8.87 4.39 -0.67
CA VAL A 240 -9.33 5.27 -1.72
C VAL A 240 -8.71 4.85 -3.05
N SER A 241 -9.55 4.48 -4.00
CA SER A 241 -9.19 4.47 -5.41
C SER A 241 -9.44 5.86 -5.98
N VAL A 242 -8.37 6.54 -6.42
CA VAL A 242 -8.45 7.95 -6.85
C VAL A 242 -8.69 8.13 -8.34
N GLY A 243 -8.52 7.06 -9.12
CA GLY A 243 -8.74 7.05 -10.57
C GLY A 243 -7.95 8.14 -11.30
N ASN A 244 -8.65 8.90 -12.15
CA ASN A 244 -8.06 9.95 -12.96
C ASN A 244 -7.54 11.16 -12.14
N MET A 245 -7.87 11.27 -10.85
CA MET A 245 -7.50 12.41 -9.98
C MET A 245 -7.79 13.75 -10.65
N LEU A 246 -9.03 13.94 -11.13
CA LEU A 246 -9.41 15.16 -11.85
C LEU A 246 -9.58 16.36 -10.91
N ASP A 247 -10.08 16.12 -9.69
CA ASP A 247 -10.21 17.15 -8.65
C ASP A 247 -9.20 16.93 -7.51
N ILE A 248 -9.44 15.94 -6.65
CA ILE A 248 -8.63 15.73 -5.44
C ILE A 248 -7.36 14.94 -5.78
N GLN A 249 -6.20 15.49 -5.41
CA GLN A 249 -4.89 14.91 -5.70
C GLN A 249 -4.40 14.01 -4.55
N THR A 250 -3.41 13.15 -4.84
CA THR A 250 -2.86 12.15 -3.89
C THR A 250 -2.38 12.80 -2.58
N GLU A 251 -1.69 13.93 -2.66
CA GLU A 251 -1.13 14.62 -1.51
C GLU A 251 -2.19 15.12 -0.51
N GLN A 252 -3.41 15.41 -0.97
CA GLN A 252 -4.51 15.84 -0.12
C GLN A 252 -5.08 14.67 0.69
N TYR A 253 -5.15 13.48 0.09
CA TYR A 253 -5.49 12.26 0.83
C TYR A 253 -4.40 11.92 1.84
N LEU A 254 -3.13 12.05 1.45
CA LEU A 254 -2.02 11.80 2.37
C LEU A 254 -2.08 12.77 3.56
N ASP A 255 -2.32 14.06 3.33
CA ASP A 255 -2.40 15.07 4.38
C ASP A 255 -3.51 14.78 5.41
N PHE A 256 -4.65 14.28 4.93
CA PHE A 256 -5.70 13.78 5.81
C PHE A 256 -5.27 12.52 6.60
N LEU A 257 -4.68 11.53 5.92
CA LEU A 257 -4.33 10.24 6.54
C LEU A 257 -3.20 10.35 7.58
N ILE A 258 -2.24 11.27 7.40
CA ILE A 258 -1.19 11.50 8.41
C ILE A 258 -1.76 12.09 9.70
N GLN A 259 -2.91 12.77 9.64
CA GLN A 259 -3.61 13.33 10.81
C GLN A 259 -4.69 12.37 11.36
N ASP A 260 -5.17 11.41 10.56
CA ASP A 260 -6.26 10.51 10.97
C ASP A 260 -5.84 9.56 12.11
N PRO A 261 -6.51 9.58 13.28
CA PRO A 261 -6.07 8.79 14.43
C PRO A 261 -6.20 7.28 14.22
N GLY A 262 -7.12 6.83 13.37
CA GLY A 262 -7.31 5.42 13.03
C GLY A 262 -6.22 4.86 12.12
N THR A 263 -5.57 5.72 11.33
CA THR A 263 -4.46 5.34 10.45
C THR A 263 -3.14 5.35 11.21
N LYS A 264 -2.40 4.25 11.13
CA LYS A 264 -1.03 4.09 11.64
C LYS A 264 0.00 3.86 10.55
N TYR A 265 -0.39 3.19 9.47
CA TYR A 265 0.46 2.90 8.30
C TYR A 265 -0.23 3.35 7.03
N ILE A 266 0.52 3.90 6.09
CA ILE A 266 -0.03 4.42 4.84
C ILE A 266 0.65 3.71 3.67
N PHE A 267 -0.14 3.19 2.75
CA PHE A 267 0.35 2.64 1.49
C PHE A 267 -0.15 3.48 0.31
N LEU A 268 0.77 3.84 -0.59
CA LEU A 268 0.52 4.61 -1.79
C LEU A 268 0.86 3.79 -3.04
N TYR A 269 -0.11 3.57 -3.92
CA TYR A 269 0.17 3.07 -5.28
C TYR A 269 0.08 4.21 -6.29
N LEU A 270 1.22 4.52 -6.92
CA LEU A 270 1.41 5.71 -7.74
C LEU A 270 1.81 5.33 -9.17
N GLU A 271 0.97 5.65 -10.14
CA GLU A 271 1.30 5.55 -11.57
C GLU A 271 2.02 6.80 -12.05
N GLY A 272 1.59 7.97 -11.56
CA GLY A 272 2.18 9.27 -11.82
C GLY A 272 2.17 10.17 -10.58
N ILE A 273 3.03 11.18 -10.59
CA ILE A 273 3.12 12.18 -9.53
C ILE A 273 2.99 13.55 -10.20
N ARG A 274 1.84 14.21 -10.03
CA ARG A 274 1.58 15.55 -10.58
C ARG A 274 2.24 16.63 -9.72
N GLN A 275 1.85 16.70 -8.45
CA GLN A 275 2.33 17.70 -7.49
C GLN A 275 3.45 17.16 -6.62
N GLY A 276 4.58 16.79 -7.24
CA GLY A 276 5.67 16.08 -6.56
C GLY A 276 6.21 16.80 -5.32
N ARG A 277 6.44 18.11 -5.41
CA ARG A 277 6.90 18.92 -4.27
C ARG A 277 5.91 18.84 -3.10
N SER A 278 4.64 19.09 -3.36
CA SER A 278 3.58 19.06 -2.33
C SER A 278 3.48 17.68 -1.67
N LEU A 279 3.51 16.60 -2.47
CA LEU A 279 3.46 15.24 -1.95
C LEU A 279 4.64 14.95 -1.01
N MET A 280 5.86 15.36 -1.38
CA MET A 280 7.04 15.18 -0.53
C MET A 280 6.97 16.03 0.74
N GLU A 281 6.53 17.29 0.63
CA GLU A 281 6.34 18.18 1.78
C GLU A 281 5.32 17.64 2.78
N VAL A 282 4.21 17.07 2.30
CA VAL A 282 3.22 16.39 3.15
C VAL A 282 3.84 15.16 3.80
N ALA A 283 4.53 14.31 3.03
CA ALA A 283 5.15 13.09 3.54
C ALA A 283 6.19 13.37 4.64
N MET A 284 7.02 14.42 4.48
CA MET A 284 8.00 14.83 5.50
C MET A 284 7.38 15.27 6.84
N ARG A 285 6.11 15.68 6.85
CA ARG A 285 5.39 16.00 8.10
C ARG A 285 4.86 14.77 8.82
N SER A 286 4.87 13.60 8.18
CA SER A 286 4.30 12.39 8.73
C SER A 286 5.15 11.84 9.87
N SER A 287 4.52 11.58 11.01
CA SER A 287 5.09 10.73 12.06
C SER A 287 4.78 9.24 11.84
N LYS A 288 4.05 8.91 10.78
CA LYS A 288 3.57 7.57 10.44
C LYS A 288 4.35 7.02 9.24
N PRO A 289 4.69 5.72 9.22
CA PRO A 289 5.36 5.13 8.06
C PRO A 289 4.51 5.23 6.80
N ILE A 290 5.13 5.65 5.71
CA ILE A 290 4.55 5.71 4.37
C ILE A 290 5.31 4.74 3.48
N VAL A 291 4.61 3.75 2.96
CA VAL A 291 5.12 2.79 1.99
C VAL A 291 4.56 3.15 0.62
N ALA A 292 5.38 3.13 -0.43
CA ALA A 292 4.94 3.47 -1.77
C ALA A 292 5.41 2.48 -2.82
N PHE A 293 4.49 2.09 -3.70
CA PHE A 293 4.80 1.41 -4.95
C PHE A 293 4.67 2.41 -6.09
N LYS A 294 5.78 2.71 -6.77
CA LYS A 294 5.79 3.56 -7.98
C LYS A 294 5.82 2.70 -9.23
N ALA A 295 4.74 2.72 -10.01
CA ALA A 295 4.67 2.09 -11.32
C ALA A 295 5.28 2.99 -12.42
N ASN A 296 5.29 2.52 -13.68
CA ASN A 296 5.74 3.29 -14.85
C ASN A 296 7.20 3.77 -14.78
N ILE A 297 8.09 2.93 -14.25
CA ILE A 297 9.51 3.27 -14.02
C ILE A 297 10.38 3.07 -15.27
N GLY A 298 10.10 2.03 -16.06
CA GLY A 298 10.85 1.67 -17.26
C GLY A 298 10.24 2.20 -18.56
N ARG A 299 11.02 2.20 -19.64
CA ARG A 299 10.59 2.71 -20.97
C ARG A 299 9.32 2.01 -21.50
N MET A 300 9.23 0.69 -21.35
CA MET A 300 8.09 -0.10 -21.83
C MET A 300 6.82 0.23 -21.05
N GLY A 301 6.89 0.24 -19.72
CA GLY A 301 5.76 0.61 -18.87
C GLY A 301 5.28 2.03 -19.13
N LYS A 302 6.21 2.98 -19.32
CA LYS A 302 5.89 4.36 -19.69
C LYS A 302 5.10 4.47 -20.99
N ARG A 303 5.48 3.68 -22.02
CA ARG A 303 4.77 3.68 -23.31
C ARG A 303 3.34 3.16 -23.17
N ILE A 304 3.13 2.07 -22.44
CA ILE A 304 1.79 1.52 -22.18
C ILE A 304 0.96 2.48 -21.32
N ALA A 305 1.58 3.07 -20.29
CA ALA A 305 0.89 4.02 -19.43
C ALA A 305 0.48 5.29 -20.17
N SER A 306 1.25 5.74 -21.17
CA SER A 306 0.89 6.94 -21.96
C SER A 306 -0.39 6.76 -22.78
N SER A 307 -0.79 5.53 -23.11
CA SER A 307 -2.06 5.26 -23.80
C SER A 307 -3.26 5.11 -22.86
N HIS A 308 -3.04 4.91 -21.55
CA HIS A 308 -4.10 4.72 -20.55
C HIS A 308 -4.19 5.85 -19.52
N SER A 309 -3.12 6.62 -19.31
CA SER A 309 -3.01 7.70 -18.34
C SER A 309 -2.25 8.88 -18.98
N ALA A 310 -2.87 10.06 -19.03
CA ALA A 310 -2.25 11.27 -19.54
C ALA A 310 -1.19 11.88 -18.57
N SER A 311 -0.47 11.04 -17.82
CA SER A 311 0.50 11.49 -16.82
C SER A 311 1.89 11.69 -17.44
N LEU A 312 2.52 12.83 -17.13
CA LEU A 312 3.88 13.15 -17.59
C LEU A 312 4.88 12.14 -16.99
N SER A 313 5.73 11.53 -17.81
CA SER A 313 6.73 10.57 -17.35
C SER A 313 7.78 11.24 -16.45
N SER A 314 7.83 10.88 -15.17
CA SER A 314 8.91 11.26 -14.25
C SER A 314 10.18 10.42 -14.47
N ASP A 315 11.38 11.00 -14.30
CA ASP A 315 12.62 10.22 -14.18
C ASP A 315 12.60 9.46 -12.85
N ASP A 316 12.75 8.14 -12.93
CA ASP A 316 12.60 7.27 -11.77
C ASP A 316 13.69 7.51 -10.71
N ARG A 317 14.89 7.95 -11.12
CA ARG A 317 15.98 8.29 -10.19
C ARG A 317 15.65 9.53 -9.36
N VAL A 318 14.89 10.46 -9.94
CA VAL A 318 14.43 11.67 -9.23
C VAL A 318 13.36 11.29 -8.23
N VAL A 319 12.42 10.41 -8.61
CA VAL A 319 11.40 9.89 -7.69
C VAL A 319 12.04 9.15 -6.53
N ASP A 320 13.03 8.30 -6.81
CA ASP A 320 13.76 7.54 -5.79
C ASP A 320 14.47 8.45 -4.78
N ALA A 321 15.23 9.43 -5.28
CA ALA A 321 15.90 10.41 -4.44
C ALA A 321 14.90 11.22 -3.59
N ALA A 322 13.78 11.62 -4.19
CA ALA A 322 12.73 12.38 -3.50
C ALA A 322 12.05 11.54 -2.41
N PHE A 323 11.71 10.28 -2.68
CA PHE A 323 11.15 9.37 -1.68
C PHE A 323 12.10 9.18 -0.51
N ARG A 324 13.39 8.96 -0.78
CA ARG A 324 14.41 8.83 0.26
C ARG A 324 14.54 10.09 1.10
N GLN A 325 14.51 11.27 0.49
CA GLN A 325 14.53 12.55 1.21
C GLN A 325 13.29 12.76 2.07
N ALA A 326 12.13 12.29 1.60
CA ALA A 326 10.85 12.42 2.29
C ALA A 326 10.57 11.32 3.33
N GLY A 327 11.45 10.32 3.47
CA GLY A 327 11.25 9.19 4.37
C GLY A 327 10.18 8.20 3.90
N ILE A 328 9.86 8.18 2.60
CA ILE A 328 8.92 7.22 2.00
C ILE A 328 9.68 5.91 1.71
N ILE A 329 9.16 4.80 2.25
CA ILE A 329 9.70 3.46 2.02
C ILE A 329 9.21 2.97 0.66
N ARG A 330 10.13 2.71 -0.25
CA ARG A 330 9.79 2.29 -1.61
C ARG A 330 9.79 0.77 -1.71
N VAL A 331 8.72 0.20 -2.26
CA VAL A 331 8.58 -1.23 -2.55
C VAL A 331 8.40 -1.50 -4.04
N HIS A 332 8.80 -2.68 -4.47
CA HIS A 332 8.82 -3.09 -5.88
C HIS A 332 7.96 -4.32 -6.19
N ASP A 333 7.44 -4.99 -5.16
CA ASP A 333 6.62 -6.20 -5.28
C ASP A 333 5.66 -6.34 -4.08
N ALA A 334 4.68 -7.23 -4.24
CA ALA A 334 3.63 -7.44 -3.24
C ALA A 334 4.12 -8.15 -1.97
N THR A 335 5.11 -9.04 -2.10
CA THR A 335 5.68 -9.78 -0.96
C THR A 335 6.40 -8.82 -0.02
N THR A 336 7.26 -7.95 -0.57
CA THR A 336 7.94 -6.90 0.17
C THR A 336 6.94 -5.94 0.81
N LEU A 337 5.88 -5.53 0.11
CA LEU A 337 4.82 -4.72 0.70
C LEU A 337 4.19 -5.38 1.94
N GLY A 338 3.83 -6.67 1.84
CA GLY A 338 3.25 -7.42 2.97
C GLY A 338 4.22 -7.52 4.15
N ASN A 339 5.49 -7.81 3.87
CA ASN A 339 6.54 -7.91 4.89
C ASN A 339 6.80 -6.56 5.56
N ASP A 340 6.92 -5.47 4.80
CA ASP A 340 7.16 -4.12 5.33
C ASP A 340 6.00 -3.68 6.24
N LEU A 341 4.75 -3.89 5.82
CA LEU A 341 3.58 -3.55 6.63
C LEU A 341 3.47 -4.38 7.93
N LYS A 342 4.13 -5.54 8.01
CA LYS A 342 4.26 -6.33 9.24
C LYS A 342 5.44 -5.86 10.08
N ILE A 343 6.61 -5.66 9.48
CA ILE A 343 7.84 -5.33 10.20
C ILE A 343 7.78 -3.95 10.86
N LEU A 344 7.12 -2.99 10.20
CA LEU A 344 6.94 -1.63 10.72
C LEU A 344 6.10 -1.57 12.00
N ARG A 345 5.45 -2.68 12.38
CA ARG A 345 4.67 -2.81 13.63
C ARG A 345 5.50 -3.28 14.81
N LEU A 346 6.71 -3.76 14.56
CA LEU A 346 7.62 -4.14 15.62
C LEU A 346 8.23 -2.88 16.26
N PRO A 347 8.75 -2.98 17.49
CA PRO A 347 9.62 -1.94 18.04
C PRO A 347 10.72 -1.55 17.05
N PRO A 348 11.13 -0.28 17.00
CA PRO A 348 12.15 0.18 16.06
C PRO A 348 13.50 -0.44 16.37
N MET A 349 14.21 -0.88 15.33
CA MET A 349 15.63 -1.24 15.45
C MET A 349 16.45 0.03 15.69
N ARG A 350 17.21 0.10 16.78
CA ARG A 350 17.98 1.29 17.20
C ARG A 350 19.44 1.31 16.75
N GLY A 351 19.86 0.26 16.05
CA GLY A 351 21.19 0.12 15.50
C GLY A 351 21.18 -0.91 14.37
N ARG A 352 22.24 -1.69 14.25
CA ARG A 352 22.44 -2.67 13.16
C ARG A 352 22.80 -4.06 13.67
N ASN A 353 22.82 -4.26 14.98
CA ASN A 353 23.33 -5.48 15.59
C ASN A 353 22.20 -6.48 15.83
N LEU A 354 22.24 -7.58 15.08
CA LEU A 354 21.28 -8.66 15.13
C LEU A 354 21.82 -9.88 15.88
N ALA A 355 20.91 -10.53 16.60
CA ALA A 355 21.04 -11.93 16.96
C ALA A 355 20.15 -12.77 16.04
N ILE A 356 20.68 -13.87 15.53
CA ILE A 356 19.89 -14.86 14.78
C ILE A 356 19.74 -16.10 15.66
N MET A 357 18.52 -16.59 15.77
CA MET A 357 18.20 -17.85 16.43
C MET A 357 17.45 -18.74 15.44
N SER A 358 17.89 -19.99 15.29
CA SER A 358 17.33 -20.91 14.31
C SER A 358 17.31 -22.33 14.85
N ARG A 359 16.29 -23.11 14.54
CA ARG A 359 16.31 -24.57 14.78
C ARG A 359 17.11 -25.33 13.72
N SER A 360 17.42 -24.69 12.60
CA SER A 360 18.08 -25.32 11.45
C SER A 360 19.33 -24.54 11.07
N GLY A 361 20.48 -25.21 11.10
CA GLY A 361 21.76 -24.64 10.65
C GLY A 361 21.74 -24.11 9.22
N GLY A 362 21.07 -24.80 8.29
CA GLY A 362 20.92 -24.32 6.91
C GLY A 362 20.16 -23.00 6.81
N HIS A 363 19.06 -22.86 7.56
CA HIS A 363 18.31 -21.59 7.62
C HIS A 363 19.11 -20.49 8.34
N ALA A 364 19.90 -20.85 9.36
CA ALA A 364 20.79 -19.91 10.03
C ALA A 364 21.84 -19.32 9.08
N VAL A 365 22.46 -20.15 8.23
CA VAL A 365 23.42 -19.67 7.21
C VAL A 365 22.74 -18.72 6.21
N ILE A 366 21.57 -19.10 5.69
CA ILE A 366 20.80 -18.23 4.77
C ILE A 366 20.48 -16.87 5.42
N ALA A 367 20.09 -16.88 6.70
CA ALA A 367 19.79 -15.66 7.43
C ALA A 367 21.04 -14.82 7.74
N ALA A 368 22.20 -15.45 7.98
CA ALA A 368 23.46 -14.76 8.13
C ALA A 368 23.89 -14.05 6.83
N ASP A 369 23.77 -14.72 5.68
CA ASP A 369 24.04 -14.11 4.37
C ASP A 369 23.08 -12.93 4.10
N ALA A 370 21.80 -13.08 4.46
CA ALA A 370 20.80 -12.01 4.35
C ALA A 370 21.12 -10.83 5.28
N CYS A 371 21.64 -11.09 6.48
CA CYS A 371 22.10 -10.08 7.43
C CYS A 371 23.23 -9.25 6.83
N GLU A 372 24.27 -9.89 6.30
CA GLU A 372 25.43 -9.21 5.70
C GLU A 372 25.02 -8.38 4.47
N THR A 373 24.26 -8.97 3.55
CA THR A 373 23.82 -8.28 2.31
C THR A 373 22.87 -7.10 2.58
N SER A 374 22.19 -7.09 3.73
CA SER A 374 21.36 -5.98 4.20
C SER A 374 22.15 -4.92 4.97
N GLY A 375 23.46 -5.11 5.18
CA GLY A 375 24.34 -4.22 5.95
C GLY A 375 24.05 -4.23 7.45
N LEU A 376 23.59 -5.36 7.98
CA LEU A 376 23.40 -5.62 9.40
C LEU A 376 24.58 -6.44 9.93
N ASN A 377 24.83 -6.39 11.23
CA ASN A 377 25.94 -7.05 11.90
C ASN A 377 25.43 -8.19 12.77
N LEU A 378 26.14 -9.31 12.83
CA LEU A 378 25.90 -10.33 13.85
C LEU A 378 26.68 -9.98 15.11
N VAL A 379 25.99 -9.94 16.25
CA VAL A 379 26.66 -9.77 17.56
C VAL A 379 27.54 -10.98 17.88
N GLU A 380 28.69 -10.72 18.49
CA GLU A 380 29.48 -11.77 19.12
C GLU A 380 28.97 -11.98 20.56
N PHE A 381 28.59 -13.22 20.88
CA PHE A 381 28.09 -13.55 22.20
C PHE A 381 29.23 -13.91 23.16
N PRO A 382 29.17 -13.48 24.43
CA PRO A 382 30.12 -13.92 25.44
C PRO A 382 30.12 -15.43 25.59
N ARG A 383 31.30 -16.03 25.77
CA ARG A 383 31.44 -17.48 25.87
C ARG A 383 30.61 -18.06 27.03
N GLU A 384 30.57 -17.37 28.16
CA GLU A 384 29.80 -17.75 29.35
C GLU A 384 28.29 -17.89 29.05
N PHE A 385 27.75 -17.01 28.20
CA PHE A 385 26.35 -17.08 27.78
C PHE A 385 26.11 -18.28 26.87
N LEU A 386 27.01 -18.51 25.90
CA LEU A 386 26.91 -19.67 25.01
C LEU A 386 27.00 -20.99 25.79
N GLU A 387 27.86 -21.07 26.80
CA GLU A 387 28.00 -22.24 27.68
C GLU A 387 26.73 -22.54 28.49
N GLN A 388 26.01 -21.49 28.93
CA GLN A 388 24.71 -21.67 29.60
C GLN A 388 23.68 -22.29 28.67
N ILE A 389 23.68 -21.91 27.39
CA ILE A 389 22.78 -22.51 26.39
C ILE A 389 23.22 -23.94 26.06
N GLU A 390 24.52 -24.18 25.84
CA GLU A 390 25.09 -25.50 25.54
C GLU A 390 24.76 -26.54 26.63
N ALA A 391 24.63 -26.13 27.89
CA ALA A 391 24.23 -27.00 29.01
C ALA A 391 22.82 -27.61 28.86
N HIS A 392 21.97 -27.04 28.01
CA HIS A 392 20.63 -27.59 27.72
C HIS A 392 20.65 -28.68 26.63
N PHE A 393 21.76 -28.87 25.92
CA PHE A 393 21.89 -29.88 24.87
C PHE A 393 22.30 -31.23 25.46
N ARG A 394 21.70 -32.31 24.92
CA ARG A 394 22.02 -33.69 25.36
C ARG A 394 23.34 -34.22 24.79
N ALA A 395 23.80 -33.66 23.68
CA ALA A 395 25.04 -34.04 23.02
C ALA A 395 25.86 -32.78 22.69
N SER A 396 27.10 -32.70 23.19
CA SER A 396 28.01 -31.56 23.02
C SER A 396 28.65 -31.52 21.63
N VAL A 397 27.84 -31.61 20.56
CA VAL A 397 28.33 -31.75 19.18
C VAL A 397 28.55 -30.38 18.51
N ILE A 398 27.87 -29.33 18.97
CA ILE A 398 27.86 -28.01 18.30
C ILE A 398 28.46 -26.97 19.25
N LYS A 399 29.51 -26.27 18.78
CA LYS A 399 30.01 -25.05 19.43
C LYS A 399 29.12 -23.90 18.98
N LEU A 400 28.32 -23.34 19.88
CA LEU A 400 27.38 -22.28 19.53
C LEU A 400 28.11 -20.97 19.20
N THR A 401 27.56 -20.23 18.24
CA THR A 401 27.97 -18.87 17.85
C THR A 401 26.72 -18.03 17.55
N ASN A 402 26.85 -16.88 16.90
CA ASN A 402 25.73 -16.20 16.25
C ASN A 402 25.88 -16.41 14.73
N PRO A 403 24.92 -17.05 14.04
CA PRO A 403 23.61 -17.51 14.50
C PRO A 403 23.62 -18.63 15.56
N LEU A 404 22.67 -18.58 16.49
CA LEU A 404 22.38 -19.66 17.44
C LEU A 404 21.60 -20.76 16.73
N ASP A 405 22.31 -21.80 16.29
CA ASP A 405 21.70 -23.04 15.79
C ASP A 405 21.31 -23.94 16.97
N LEU A 406 20.01 -24.02 17.21
CA LEU A 406 19.43 -24.77 18.31
C LEU A 406 19.15 -26.23 17.97
N GLY A 407 19.33 -26.65 16.71
CA GLY A 407 19.26 -28.04 16.26
C GLY A 407 18.24 -28.91 17.02
N ASP A 408 18.75 -29.84 17.82
CA ASP A 408 17.99 -30.86 18.56
C ASP A 408 17.39 -30.37 19.90
N LEU A 409 17.42 -29.08 20.20
CA LEU A 409 16.75 -28.52 21.36
C LEU A 409 15.27 -28.30 21.07
N PHE A 410 14.40 -29.13 21.66
CA PHE A 410 12.94 -29.07 21.47
C PHE A 410 12.17 -28.40 22.63
N ASP A 411 12.88 -27.75 23.56
CA ASP A 411 12.28 -27.12 24.73
C ASP A 411 11.93 -25.65 24.46
N MET A 412 10.63 -25.36 24.30
CA MET A 412 10.12 -24.01 24.01
C MET A 412 10.27 -23.04 25.19
N GLU A 413 10.33 -23.54 26.42
CA GLU A 413 10.58 -22.69 27.60
C GLU A 413 12.01 -22.17 27.59
N VAL A 414 12.96 -23.05 27.22
CA VAL A 414 14.35 -22.66 27.02
C VAL A 414 14.48 -21.67 25.87
N TYR A 415 13.75 -21.85 24.76
CA TYR A 415 13.75 -20.89 23.64
C TYR A 415 13.32 -19.49 24.09
N ALA A 416 12.22 -19.40 24.84
CA ALA A 416 11.74 -18.11 25.34
C ALA A 416 12.73 -17.45 26.31
N LYS A 417 13.40 -18.25 27.15
CA LYS A 417 14.44 -17.76 28.07
C LYS A 417 15.66 -17.23 27.31
N ILE A 418 16.13 -17.94 26.29
CA ILE A 418 17.24 -17.48 25.43
C ILE A 418 16.88 -16.15 24.77
N ILE A 419 15.68 -16.04 24.19
CA ILE A 419 15.21 -14.80 23.55
C ILE A 419 15.17 -13.64 24.56
N ASP A 420 14.67 -13.88 25.77
CA ASP A 420 14.63 -12.87 26.84
C ASP A 420 16.04 -12.38 27.21
N GLU A 421 16.97 -13.30 27.43
CA GLU A 421 18.36 -12.98 27.76
C GLU A 421 19.09 -12.24 26.63
N ILE A 422 18.81 -12.58 25.37
CA ILE A 422 19.35 -11.85 24.20
C ILE A 422 18.77 -10.43 24.14
N LEU A 423 17.46 -10.27 24.32
CA LEU A 423 16.82 -8.95 24.26
C LEU A 423 17.30 -8.02 25.39
N ALA A 424 17.62 -8.57 26.57
CA ALA A 424 18.16 -7.83 27.70
C ALA A 424 19.55 -7.22 27.45
N ARG A 425 20.28 -7.69 26.43
CA ARG A 425 21.66 -7.26 26.14
C ARG A 425 21.71 -5.91 25.41
N PRO A 426 22.39 -4.89 25.93
CA PRO A 426 22.43 -3.57 25.30
C PRO A 426 23.10 -3.57 23.92
N GLU A 427 24.00 -4.51 23.64
CA GLU A 427 24.70 -4.65 22.36
C GLU A 427 23.83 -5.24 21.22
N VAL A 428 22.66 -5.79 21.55
CA VAL A 428 21.71 -6.38 20.59
C VAL A 428 20.57 -5.39 20.30
N ASP A 429 20.37 -5.07 19.02
CA ASP A 429 19.29 -4.17 18.56
C ASP A 429 18.01 -4.92 18.17
N GLY A 430 18.09 -6.21 17.85
CA GLY A 430 16.94 -7.02 17.46
C GLY A 430 17.28 -8.49 17.22
N ILE A 431 16.25 -9.30 17.04
CA ILE A 431 16.37 -10.74 16.80
C ILE A 431 15.68 -11.14 15.50
N VAL A 432 16.31 -12.02 14.72
CA VAL A 432 15.63 -12.83 13.71
C VAL A 432 15.49 -14.25 14.27
N PHE A 433 14.26 -14.70 14.47
CA PHE A 433 13.96 -16.03 14.99
C PHE A 433 13.31 -16.89 13.91
N LEU A 434 14.03 -17.92 13.48
CA LEU A 434 13.65 -18.89 12.45
C LEU A 434 13.13 -20.16 13.13
N HIS A 435 11.80 -20.33 13.15
CA HIS A 435 11.15 -21.44 13.83
C HIS A 435 10.53 -22.41 12.82
N THR A 436 11.18 -23.57 12.67
CA THR A 436 10.65 -24.72 11.90
C THR A 436 10.04 -25.72 12.87
N PHE A 437 8.79 -26.14 12.67
CA PHE A 437 8.15 -27.11 13.58
C PHE A 437 7.14 -28.02 12.88
N HIS A 438 6.90 -29.20 13.46
CA HIS A 438 5.92 -30.14 12.95
C HIS A 438 4.52 -29.78 13.45
N ALA A 439 3.61 -29.42 12.54
CA ALA A 439 2.32 -28.87 12.95
C ALA A 439 1.50 -29.83 13.83
N ALA A 440 1.58 -31.14 13.56
CA ALA A 440 0.86 -32.18 14.30
C ALA A 440 1.30 -32.31 15.77
N LEU A 441 2.54 -31.95 16.09
CA LEU A 441 3.14 -32.19 17.41
C LEU A 441 3.30 -30.90 18.21
N GLU A 442 3.70 -29.81 17.54
CA GLU A 442 4.25 -28.64 18.21
C GLU A 442 3.39 -27.36 18.02
N SER A 443 2.24 -27.44 17.33
CA SER A 443 1.42 -26.25 17.01
C SER A 443 1.01 -25.43 18.24
N GLN A 444 0.53 -26.08 19.29
CA GLN A 444 0.08 -25.37 20.48
C GLN A 444 1.27 -24.72 21.21
N ALA A 445 2.31 -25.49 21.49
CA ALA A 445 3.51 -25.00 22.16
C ALA A 445 4.19 -23.87 21.38
N SER A 446 4.24 -23.96 20.05
CA SER A 446 4.82 -22.91 19.19
C SER A 446 3.98 -21.63 19.24
N ARG A 447 2.65 -21.71 19.26
CA ARG A 447 1.77 -20.54 19.43
C ARG A 447 1.93 -19.88 20.81
N GLU A 448 2.12 -20.68 21.85
CA GLU A 448 2.41 -20.18 23.20
C GLU A 448 3.76 -19.47 23.25
N LEU A 449 4.80 -20.06 22.63
CA LEU A 449 6.12 -19.42 22.46
C LEU A 449 6.00 -18.09 21.72
N PHE A 450 5.34 -18.04 20.56
CA PHE A 450 5.18 -16.80 19.79
C PHE A 450 4.45 -15.71 20.60
N SER A 451 3.43 -16.09 21.36
CA SER A 451 2.71 -15.16 22.23
C SER A 451 3.63 -14.58 23.32
N ARG A 452 4.57 -15.37 23.82
CA ARG A 452 5.59 -14.91 24.79
C ARG A 452 6.65 -14.04 24.13
N VAL A 453 7.15 -14.42 22.94
CA VAL A 453 8.11 -13.62 22.17
C VAL A 453 7.56 -12.23 21.85
N ILE A 454 6.28 -12.12 21.48
CA ILE A 454 5.63 -10.82 21.26
C ILE A 454 5.68 -9.94 22.53
N ARG A 455 5.41 -10.52 23.70
CA ARG A 455 5.48 -9.77 24.99
C ARG A 455 6.90 -9.37 25.33
N LEU A 456 7.88 -10.25 25.10
CA LEU A 456 9.30 -9.98 25.34
C LEU A 456 9.79 -8.84 24.43
N SER A 457 9.46 -8.91 23.14
CA SER A 457 9.75 -7.86 22.16
C SER A 457 9.22 -6.49 22.62
N GLN A 458 7.98 -6.44 23.11
CA GLN A 458 7.38 -5.21 23.66
C GLN A 458 8.00 -4.75 24.97
N THR A 459 8.35 -5.68 25.87
CA THR A 459 8.91 -5.36 27.20
C THR A 459 10.31 -4.77 27.09
N HIS A 460 11.14 -5.34 26.21
CA HIS A 460 12.50 -4.86 25.95
C HIS A 460 12.54 -3.73 24.92
N ASP A 461 11.41 -3.43 24.27
CA ASP A 461 11.29 -2.44 23.20
C ASP A 461 12.32 -2.67 22.08
N LYS A 462 12.45 -3.93 21.66
CA LYS A 462 13.34 -4.39 20.58
C LYS A 462 12.61 -5.35 19.64
N PRO A 463 12.81 -5.23 18.31
CA PRO A 463 12.11 -6.06 17.33
C PRO A 463 12.56 -7.52 17.40
N VAL A 464 11.59 -8.43 17.28
CA VAL A 464 11.82 -9.84 16.98
C VAL A 464 11.07 -10.19 15.70
N ALA A 465 11.81 -10.38 14.61
CA ALA A 465 11.25 -10.82 13.34
C ALA A 465 11.14 -12.35 13.33
N LEU A 466 9.94 -12.86 13.05
CA LEU A 466 9.65 -14.29 13.02
C LEU A 466 9.60 -14.79 11.58
N TYR A 467 10.39 -15.81 11.28
CA TYR A 467 10.16 -16.70 10.15
C TYR A 467 9.60 -18.00 10.69
N VAL A 468 8.48 -18.43 10.13
CA VAL A 468 7.81 -19.67 10.54
C VAL A 468 7.66 -20.56 9.33
N SER A 469 8.14 -21.78 9.44
CA SER A 469 7.92 -22.85 8.46
C SER A 469 7.32 -24.04 9.19
N THR A 470 6.23 -24.57 8.66
CA THR A 470 5.50 -25.68 9.24
C THR A 470 5.40 -26.81 8.24
N GLU A 471 5.82 -28.01 8.64
CA GLU A 471 5.63 -29.24 7.89
C GLU A 471 4.31 -29.93 8.27
#